data_AF-A0A5J4PK15-F1
#
_entry.id   AF-A0A5J4PK15-F1
#
_cell.length_a   1.000
_cell.length_b   1.000
_cell.length_c   1.000
_cell.angle_alpha   90.00
_cell.angle_beta   90.00
_cell.angle_gamma   90.00
#
_symmetry.space_group_name_H-M   'P 1'
#
loop_
_entity.id
_entity.type
_entity.pdbx_description
1 polymer ?
#
loop_
_entity_poly.entity_id
_entity_poly.type
_entity_poly.pdbx_seq_one_letter_code
_entity_poly.pdbx_strand_id
1 'polypeptide(L)'
;MKVSAFIRKTAKKNDTESQATIYFRLRDNGKDYKVASELTINPNHWNPEKQGYKDRIALISDEKKIKLNDEIQNIISLVTNNYKPDANAEWLTETLDRYHHPGKYKTEEQLALEAKPTFQQLLNDFLLKHKLSE
;
A
#
# COMPACT_ATOMS: atom_id res chain seq x y z
N MET A 1 -19.06 -11.72 -3.71
CA MET A 1 -17.99 -10.71 -3.85
C MET A 1 -16.65 -11.36 -4.19
N LYS A 2 -15.89 -10.79 -5.14
CA LYS A 2 -14.55 -11.22 -5.57
C LYS A 2 -13.64 -10.01 -5.78
N VAL A 3 -12.43 -10.05 -5.22
CA VAL A 3 -11.37 -9.05 -5.44
C VAL A 3 -10.26 -9.67 -6.29
N SER A 4 -9.71 -8.92 -7.24
CA SER A 4 -8.56 -9.34 -8.04
C SER A 4 -7.69 -8.15 -8.44
N ALA A 5 -6.37 -8.34 -8.47
CA ALA A 5 -5.41 -7.38 -9.00
C ALA A 5 -5.14 -7.62 -10.50
N PHE A 6 -4.91 -6.55 -11.26
CA PHE A 6 -4.57 -6.59 -12.69
C PHE A 6 -3.80 -5.36 -13.13
N ILE A 7 -3.12 -5.43 -14.28
CA ILE A 7 -2.49 -4.29 -14.93
C ILE A 7 -3.19 -4.00 -16.27
N ARG A 8 -3.14 -2.74 -16.72
CA ARG A 8 -3.71 -2.32 -18.03
C ARG A 8 -2.66 -2.06 -19.11
N LYS A 9 -1.45 -1.69 -18.70
CA LYS A 9 -0.38 -1.28 -19.60
C LYS A 9 0.39 -2.51 -20.08
N THR A 10 0.74 -2.51 -21.36
CA THR A 10 1.67 -3.47 -21.97
C THR A 10 3.00 -2.78 -22.26
N ALA A 11 4.10 -3.53 -22.24
CA ALA A 11 5.44 -3.03 -22.58
C ALA A 11 5.99 -3.77 -23.80
N LYS A 12 7.00 -3.19 -24.46
CA LYS A 12 7.72 -3.88 -25.53
C LYS A 12 8.45 -5.09 -24.97
N LYS A 13 8.68 -6.11 -25.80
CA LYS A 13 9.46 -7.29 -25.41
C LYS A 13 10.84 -6.85 -24.92
N ASN A 14 11.25 -7.36 -23.75
CA ASN A 14 12.51 -7.04 -23.06
C ASN A 14 12.62 -5.63 -22.47
N ASP A 15 11.56 -4.83 -22.47
CA ASP A 15 11.55 -3.56 -21.74
C ASP A 15 11.56 -3.82 -20.22
N THR A 16 12.62 -3.39 -19.55
CA THR A 16 12.83 -3.53 -18.11
C THR A 16 12.50 -2.27 -17.32
N GLU A 17 12.35 -1.13 -17.98
CA GLU A 17 12.19 0.18 -17.34
C GLU A 17 10.72 0.56 -17.16
N SER A 18 9.87 0.17 -18.12
CA SER A 18 8.44 0.46 -18.04
C SER A 18 7.81 -0.04 -16.76
N GLN A 19 7.17 0.86 -16.02
CA GLN A 19 6.30 0.53 -14.91
C GLN A 19 4.82 0.63 -15.32
N ALA A 20 4.00 -0.21 -14.70
CA ALA A 20 2.55 -0.18 -14.79
C ALA A 20 1.94 -0.23 -13.39
N THR A 21 0.96 0.64 -13.18
CA THR A 21 0.15 0.65 -11.97
C THR A 21 -0.71 -0.60 -11.89
N ILE A 22 -0.73 -1.21 -10.72
CA ILE A 22 -1.61 -2.33 -10.40
C ILE A 22 -2.97 -1.75 -10.01
N TYR A 23 -4.03 -2.34 -10.55
CA TYR A 23 -5.41 -1.98 -10.27
C TYR A 23 -6.07 -3.12 -9.51
N PHE A 24 -6.89 -2.78 -8.52
CA PHE A 24 -7.76 -3.72 -7.83
C PHE A 24 -9.17 -3.63 -8.42
N ARG A 25 -9.74 -4.79 -8.73
CA ARG A 25 -11.10 -4.95 -9.24
C ARG A 25 -11.95 -5.68 -8.21
N LEU A 26 -13.02 -5.02 -7.76
CA LEU A 26 -14.02 -5.57 -6.85
C LEU A 26 -15.29 -5.86 -7.64
N ARG A 27 -15.71 -7.13 -7.66
CA ARG A 27 -16.95 -7.58 -8.31
C ARG A 27 -17.91 -8.13 -7.29
N ASP A 28 -19.14 -7.63 -7.29
CA ASP A 28 -20.22 -8.20 -6.49
C ASP A 28 -21.58 -7.96 -7.13
N ASN A 29 -22.30 -9.05 -7.42
CA ASN A 29 -23.65 -9.10 -8.00
C ASN A 29 -24.14 -7.81 -8.73
N GLY A 30 -23.56 -7.49 -9.88
CA GLY A 30 -23.89 -6.32 -10.71
C GLY A 30 -23.02 -5.08 -10.51
N LYS A 31 -22.23 -5.03 -9.42
CA LYS A 31 -21.23 -4.00 -9.15
C LYS A 31 -19.85 -4.45 -9.64
N ASP A 32 -19.16 -3.59 -10.38
CA ASP A 32 -17.79 -3.82 -10.87
C ASP A 32 -16.97 -2.53 -10.77
N TYR A 33 -16.17 -2.43 -9.71
CA TYR A 33 -15.33 -1.26 -9.45
C TYR A 33 -13.87 -1.59 -9.74
N LYS A 34 -13.15 -0.61 -10.32
CA LYS A 34 -11.72 -0.72 -10.64
C LYS A 34 -11.00 0.49 -10.09
N VAL A 35 -10.06 0.28 -9.17
CA VAL A 35 -9.32 1.35 -8.49
C VAL A 35 -7.84 1.12 -8.69
N ALA A 36 -7.08 2.20 -8.94
CA ALA A 36 -5.63 2.15 -9.02
C ALA A 36 -5.03 2.12 -7.61
N SER A 37 -4.00 1.30 -7.38
CA SER A 37 -3.19 1.37 -6.16
C SER A 37 -1.89 2.14 -6.41
N GLU A 38 -1.09 2.33 -5.36
CA GLU A 38 0.27 2.86 -5.48
C GLU A 38 1.30 1.79 -5.87
N LEU A 39 0.87 0.53 -5.97
CA LEU A 39 1.74 -0.57 -6.36
C LEU A 39 2.02 -0.51 -7.87
N THR A 40 3.29 -0.67 -8.23
CA THR A 40 3.72 -0.71 -9.62
C THR A 40 4.53 -1.95 -9.91
N ILE A 41 4.41 -2.46 -11.12
CA ILE A 41 5.21 -3.58 -11.62
C ILE A 41 5.51 -3.37 -13.10
N ASN A 42 6.64 -3.91 -13.57
CA ASN A 42 6.89 -3.99 -15.00
C ASN A 42 5.88 -4.93 -15.68
N PRO A 43 5.20 -4.50 -16.76
CA PRO A 43 4.25 -5.35 -17.50
C PRO A 43 4.79 -6.72 -17.94
N ASN A 44 6.07 -6.79 -18.32
CA ASN A 44 6.70 -8.04 -18.75
C ASN A 44 6.89 -9.04 -17.61
N HIS A 45 6.87 -8.56 -16.36
CA HIS A 45 7.07 -9.36 -15.15
C HIS A 45 5.77 -9.85 -14.51
N TRP A 46 4.63 -9.28 -14.91
CA TRP A 46 3.32 -9.61 -14.37
C TRP A 46 2.81 -10.96 -14.91
N ASN A 47 2.29 -11.78 -14.00
CA ASN A 47 1.51 -12.98 -14.29
C ASN A 47 0.04 -12.71 -13.91
N PRO A 48 -0.89 -12.68 -14.88
CA PRO A 48 -2.30 -12.39 -14.61
C PRO A 48 -3.04 -13.49 -13.84
N GLU A 49 -2.58 -14.74 -13.92
CA GLU A 49 -3.22 -15.86 -13.20
C GLU A 49 -2.84 -15.85 -11.73
N LYS A 50 -1.54 -15.63 -11.45
CA LYS A 50 -1.02 -15.50 -10.08
C LYS A 50 -1.32 -14.14 -9.46
N GLN A 51 -1.64 -13.14 -10.28
CA GLN A 51 -1.79 -11.75 -9.88
C GLN A 51 -0.54 -11.22 -9.16
N GLY A 52 0.63 -11.51 -9.75
CA GLY A 52 1.94 -11.20 -9.15
C GLY A 52 3.08 -11.41 -10.14
N TYR A 53 4.30 -11.62 -9.63
CA TYR A 53 5.46 -11.89 -10.47
C TYR A 53 5.38 -13.26 -11.18
N LYS A 54 5.98 -13.36 -12.36
CA LYS A 54 6.29 -14.66 -12.99
C LYS A 54 7.40 -15.38 -12.20
N ASP A 55 7.36 -16.70 -12.21
CA ASP A 55 8.32 -17.52 -11.44
C ASP A 55 9.77 -17.35 -11.89
N ARG A 56 9.99 -17.31 -13.22
CA ARG A 56 11.33 -17.28 -13.83
C ARG A 56 11.77 -15.86 -14.18
N ILE A 57 11.97 -15.02 -13.17
CA ILE A 57 12.54 -13.68 -13.35
C ILE A 57 13.82 -13.58 -12.52
N ALA A 58 14.97 -13.63 -13.19
CA ALA A 58 16.28 -13.55 -12.54
C ALA A 58 16.70 -12.12 -12.16
N LEU A 59 16.14 -11.10 -12.84
CA LEU A 59 16.49 -9.69 -12.61
C LEU A 59 15.93 -9.12 -11.31
N ILE A 60 14.96 -9.80 -10.68
CA ILE A 60 14.26 -9.32 -9.49
C ILE A 60 14.57 -10.29 -8.35
N SER A 61 15.04 -9.74 -7.22
CA SER A 61 15.28 -10.53 -6.01
C SER A 61 14.00 -11.14 -5.47
N ASP A 62 14.12 -12.31 -4.84
CA ASP A 62 12.96 -13.00 -4.29
C ASP A 62 12.29 -12.20 -3.17
N GLU A 63 13.06 -11.42 -2.39
CA GLU A 63 12.52 -10.47 -1.41
C GLU A 63 11.53 -9.47 -2.04
N LYS A 64 11.87 -8.90 -3.20
CA LYS A 64 10.97 -7.97 -3.91
C LYS A 64 9.72 -8.67 -4.43
N LYS A 65 9.86 -9.94 -4.84
CA LYS A 65 8.71 -10.75 -5.30
C LYS A 65 7.76 -11.06 -4.14
N ILE A 66 8.31 -11.51 -3.03
CA ILE A 66 7.58 -11.83 -1.80
C ILE A 66 6.89 -10.57 -1.30
N LYS A 67 7.61 -9.46 -1.15
CA LYS A 67 7.04 -8.20 -0.68
C LYS A 67 5.83 -7.73 -1.50
N LEU A 68 5.94 -7.70 -2.83
CA LEU A 68 4.83 -7.28 -3.68
C LEU A 68 3.64 -8.25 -3.58
N ASN A 69 3.91 -9.56 -3.55
CA ASN A 69 2.87 -10.56 -3.40
C ASN A 69 2.13 -10.40 -2.06
N ASP A 70 2.87 -10.20 -0.98
CA ASP A 70 2.33 -9.98 0.35
C ASP A 70 1.50 -8.69 0.41
N GLU A 71 1.96 -7.58 -0.20
CA GLU A 71 1.20 -6.34 -0.32
C GLU A 71 -0.13 -6.56 -1.07
N ILE A 72 -0.11 -7.30 -2.19
CA ILE A 72 -1.33 -7.62 -2.96
C ILE A 72 -2.29 -8.48 -2.12
N GLN A 73 -1.78 -9.53 -1.46
CA GLN A 73 -2.61 -10.41 -0.62
C GLN A 73 -3.18 -9.68 0.60
N ASN A 74 -2.40 -8.79 1.21
CA ASN A 74 -2.83 -7.95 2.32
C ASN A 74 -3.97 -7.01 1.90
N ILE A 75 -3.86 -6.33 0.75
CA ILE A 75 -4.94 -5.49 0.22
C ILE A 75 -6.19 -6.33 -0.09
N ILE A 76 -6.04 -7.48 -0.75
CA ILE A 76 -7.18 -8.38 -1.04
C ILE A 76 -7.87 -8.79 0.26
N SER A 77 -7.10 -9.17 1.28
CA SER A 77 -7.62 -9.61 2.58
C SER A 77 -8.29 -8.45 3.32
N LEU A 78 -7.70 -7.25 3.30
CA LEU A 78 -8.26 -6.04 3.89
C LEU A 78 -9.61 -5.68 3.27
N VAL A 79 -9.69 -5.66 1.94
CA VAL A 79 -10.92 -5.37 1.21
C VAL A 79 -11.96 -6.46 1.49
N THR A 80 -11.56 -7.73 1.50
CA THR A 80 -12.47 -8.86 1.76
C THR A 80 -13.06 -8.80 3.16
N ASN A 81 -12.24 -8.54 4.18
CA ASN A 81 -12.65 -8.52 5.59
C ASN A 81 -13.51 -7.30 5.95
N ASN A 82 -13.29 -6.16 5.31
CA ASN A 82 -14.04 -4.93 5.57
C ASN A 82 -15.19 -4.69 4.59
N TYR A 83 -15.44 -5.62 3.66
CA TYR A 83 -16.48 -5.47 2.65
C TYR A 83 -17.87 -5.39 3.28
N LYS A 84 -18.66 -4.41 2.83
CA LYS A 84 -20.06 -4.25 3.22
C LYS A 84 -20.96 -4.20 1.97
N PRO A 85 -22.24 -4.60 2.05
CA PRO A 85 -23.14 -4.59 0.89
C PRO A 85 -23.36 -3.21 0.26
N ASP A 86 -23.19 -2.13 1.03
CA ASP A 86 -23.27 -0.73 0.61
C ASP A 86 -21.95 -0.21 0.01
N ALA A 87 -20.89 -1.03 -0.02
CA ALA A 87 -19.61 -0.65 -0.61
C ALA A 87 -19.76 -0.14 -2.06
N ASN A 88 -19.12 1.00 -2.30
CA ASN A 88 -19.07 1.70 -3.57
C ASN A 88 -17.60 1.86 -4.03
N ALA A 89 -17.40 2.52 -5.17
CA ALA A 89 -16.05 2.79 -5.69
C ALA A 89 -15.23 3.67 -4.73
N GLU A 90 -15.85 4.67 -4.09
CA GLU A 90 -15.19 5.59 -3.16
C GLU A 90 -14.63 4.87 -1.94
N TRP A 91 -15.41 3.96 -1.34
CA TRP A 91 -14.96 3.13 -0.23
C TRP A 91 -13.72 2.29 -0.59
N LEU A 92 -13.69 1.71 -1.80
CA LEU A 92 -12.53 0.95 -2.26
C LEU A 92 -11.30 1.87 -2.44
N THR A 93 -11.50 3.07 -2.99
CA THR A 93 -10.45 4.08 -3.10
C THR A 93 -9.91 4.51 -1.75
N GLU A 94 -10.77 4.83 -0.79
CA GLU A 94 -10.35 5.17 0.57
C GLU A 94 -9.64 4.02 1.28
N THR A 95 -10.10 2.78 1.08
CA THR A 95 -9.48 1.61 1.71
C THR A 95 -8.05 1.42 1.21
N LEU A 96 -7.81 1.61 -0.09
CA LEU A 96 -6.47 1.57 -0.67
C LEU A 96 -5.61 2.76 -0.20
N ASP A 97 -6.18 3.96 -0.15
CA ASP A 97 -5.47 5.17 0.32
C ASP A 97 -5.06 5.02 1.80
N ARG A 98 -5.94 4.50 2.66
CA ARG A 98 -5.63 4.20 4.07
C ARG A 98 -4.54 3.14 4.23
N TYR A 99 -4.52 2.15 3.34
CA TYR A 99 -3.50 1.10 3.37
C TYR A 99 -2.11 1.67 3.04
N HIS A 100 -2.01 2.52 2.03
CA HIS A 100 -0.74 3.12 1.61
C HIS A 100 -0.32 4.33 2.45
N HIS A 101 -1.28 5.04 3.02
CA HIS A 101 -1.07 6.24 3.82
C HIS A 101 -1.74 6.13 5.20
N PRO A 102 -1.31 5.18 6.06
CA PRO A 102 -1.90 5.01 7.38
C PRO A 102 -1.80 6.27 8.25
N GLY A 103 -0.76 7.10 8.02
CA GLY A 103 -0.56 8.38 8.72
C GLY A 103 -1.55 9.48 8.37
N LYS A 104 -2.08 9.50 7.14
CA LYS A 104 -3.02 10.54 6.66
C LYS A 104 -4.37 10.46 7.36
N TYR A 105 -4.72 9.28 7.85
CA TYR A 105 -5.99 9.00 8.51
C TYR A 105 -5.84 8.80 10.03
N LYS A 106 -4.64 9.05 10.59
CA LYS A 106 -4.46 9.19 12.03
C LYS A 106 -5.20 10.44 12.50
N THR A 107 -5.95 10.32 13.59
CA THR A 107 -6.60 11.47 14.23
C THR A 107 -5.55 12.39 14.86
N GLU A 108 -5.88 13.68 15.03
CA GLU A 108 -5.00 14.66 15.70
C GLU A 108 -4.51 14.17 17.08
N GLU A 109 -5.33 13.41 17.81
CA GLU A 109 -4.93 12.78 19.09
C GLU A 109 -3.80 11.76 18.96
N GLN A 110 -3.77 10.95 17.88
CA GLN A 110 -2.70 9.97 17.66
C GLN A 110 -1.40 10.64 17.25
N LEU A 111 -1.50 11.72 16.45
CA LEU A 111 -0.36 12.56 16.10
C LEU A 111 0.19 13.33 17.32
N ALA A 112 -0.68 13.81 18.21
CA ALA A 112 -0.29 14.48 19.44
C ALA A 112 0.37 13.52 20.47
N LEU A 113 -0.01 12.24 20.48
CA LEU A 113 0.64 11.22 21.29
C LEU A 113 2.04 10.86 20.76
N GLU A 114 2.23 10.79 19.44
CA GLU A 114 3.55 10.59 18.81
C GLU A 114 4.45 11.83 18.93
N ALA A 115 3.89 13.04 18.89
CA ALA A 115 4.61 14.30 19.05
C ALA A 115 4.91 14.66 20.51
N LYS A 116 4.42 13.87 21.48
CA LYS A 116 4.67 14.13 22.90
C LYS A 116 6.17 13.93 23.16
N PRO A 117 6.92 14.98 23.53
CA PRO A 117 8.36 14.87 23.70
C PRO A 117 8.66 13.86 24.79
N THR A 118 9.65 13.02 24.53
CA THR A 118 10.08 12.02 25.52
C THR A 118 10.66 12.71 26.74
N PHE A 119 10.67 12.03 27.89
CA PHE A 119 11.28 12.56 29.10
C PHE A 119 12.74 13.01 28.86
N GLN A 120 13.49 12.29 28.02
CA GLN A 120 14.86 12.67 27.66
C GLN A 120 14.92 13.97 26.86
N GLN A 121 14.00 14.20 25.93
CA GLN A 121 13.93 15.45 25.18
C GLN A 121 13.59 16.63 26.10
N LEU A 122 12.65 16.43 27.02
CA LEU A 122 12.29 17.42 28.03
C LEU A 122 13.45 17.71 28.99
N LEU A 123 14.17 16.67 29.43
CA LEU A 123 15.33 16.81 30.31
C LEU A 123 16.48 17.54 29.61
N ASN A 124 16.77 17.22 28.35
CA ASN A 124 17.81 17.90 27.59
C ASN A 124 17.48 19.38 27.35
N ASP A 125 16.23 19.70 26.98
CA ASP A 125 15.77 21.09 26.83
C ASP A 125 15.83 21.84 28.17
N PHE A 126 15.49 21.17 29.28
CA PHE A 126 15.62 21.72 30.63
C PHE A 126 17.09 22.02 30.97
N LEU A 127 18.01 21.07 30.76
CA LEU A 127 19.45 21.27 31.02
C LEU A 127 20.09 22.33 30.10
N LEU A 128 19.59 22.48 28.87
CA LEU A 128 20.02 23.54 27.96
C LEU A 128 19.57 24.93 28.44
N LYS A 129 18.33 25.05 28.92
CA LYS A 129 17.76 26.31 29.44
C LYS A 129 18.33 26.67 30.81
N HIS A 130 18.58 25.66 31.65
CA HIS A 130 19.18 25.80 32.96
C HIS A 130 20.61 25.26 32.90
N LYS A 131 21.50 26.01 32.24
CA LYS A 131 22.93 25.75 32.33
C LYS A 131 23.32 25.72 33.81
N LEU A 132 23.84 24.59 34.28
CA LEU A 132 24.53 24.50 35.55
C LEU A 132 25.66 25.54 35.49
N SER A 133 25.56 26.60 36.28
CA SER A 133 26.66 27.55 36.44
C SER A 133 27.88 26.77 36.96
N GLU A 134 29.04 27.03 36.37
CA GLU A 134 30.34 26.49 36.84
C GLU A 134 30.60 26.81 38.32
#